data_AF-S3AR19-F1
#
_entry.id   AF-S3AR19-F1
#
_cell.length_a   1.000
_cell.length_b   1.000
_cell.length_c   1.000
_cell.angle_alpha   90.00
_cell.angle_beta   90.00
_cell.angle_gamma   90.00
#
_symmetry.space_group_name_H-M   'P 1'
#
loop_
_entity.id
_entity.type
_entity.pdbx_description
1 polymer ?
#
loop_
_entity_poly.entity_id
_entity_poly.type
_entity_poly.pdbx_seq_one_letter_code
_entity_poly.pdbx_strand_id
1 'polypeptide(L)' 'MLNGNADPQVSAAEAAAWHRHTTGGCAIHTVEGGHFFFHADRAAVLAHFTDTLRKLSAGTRDGKPPHTG' A
#
# COMPACT_ATOMS: atom_id res chain seq x y z
N MET A 1 -0.91 -1.06 2.95
CA MET A 1 -2.02 -0.66 3.84
C MET A 1 -2.06 0.86 3.88
N LEU A 2 -3.26 1.45 3.76
CA LEU A 2 -3.46 2.90 3.82
C LEU A 2 -4.15 3.27 5.14
N ASN A 3 -3.75 4.36 5.77
CA ASN A 3 -4.37 4.86 7.00
C ASN A 3 -4.52 6.39 6.98
N GLY A 4 -5.55 6.92 7.64
CA GLY A 4 -5.66 8.35 7.94
C GLY A 4 -4.90 8.69 9.22
N ASN A 5 -4.11 9.76 9.24
CA ASN A 5 -3.37 10.16 10.47
C ASN A 5 -4.27 10.69 11.58
N ALA A 6 -5.48 11.13 11.25
CA ALA A 6 -6.47 11.68 12.18
C ALA A 6 -7.73 10.80 12.25
N ASP A 7 -7.63 9.52 11.88
CA ASP A 7 -8.75 8.58 11.98
C ASP A 7 -8.99 8.20 13.45
N PRO A 8 -10.15 8.56 14.06
CA PRO A 8 -10.45 8.18 15.44
C PRO A 8 -10.76 6.69 15.59
N GLN A 9 -11.00 5.97 14.50
CA GLN A 9 -11.38 4.56 14.51
C GLN A 9 -10.20 3.61 14.31
N VAL A 10 -9.07 4.12 13.80
CA VAL A 10 -7.88 3.32 13.48
C VAL A 10 -6.62 4.05 13.90
N SER A 11 -5.97 3.56 14.95
CA SER A 11 -4.67 4.06 15.37
C SER A 11 -3.55 3.62 14.42
N ALA A 12 -2.42 4.33 14.45
CA ALA A 12 -1.22 3.94 13.70
C ALA A 12 -0.71 2.54 14.09
N ALA A 13 -0.89 2.12 15.35
CA ALA A 13 -0.48 0.80 15.82
C ALA A 13 -1.39 -0.31 15.26
N GLU A 14 -2.70 -0.10 15.23
CA GLU A 14 -3.66 -1.03 14.60
C GLU A 14 -3.44 -1.12 13.10
N ALA A 15 -3.14 0.00 12.45
CA ALA A 15 -2.73 0.02 11.04
C ALA A 15 -1.47 -0.82 10.79
N ALA A 16 -0.42 -0.64 11.60
CA ALA A 16 0.83 -1.37 11.47
C ALA A 16 0.69 -2.88 11.72
N ALA A 17 -0.22 -3.28 12.61
CA ALA A 17 -0.49 -4.68 12.94
C ALA A 17 -0.88 -5.55 11.73
N TRP A 18 -1.34 -4.93 10.62
CA TRP A 18 -1.64 -5.63 9.37
C TRP A 18 -0.47 -6.42 8.79
N HIS A 19 0.78 -6.06 9.11
CA HIS A 19 1.93 -6.86 8.69
C HIS A 19 1.87 -8.31 9.21
N ARG A 20 1.14 -8.57 10.31
CA ARG A 20 1.04 -9.91 10.92
C ARG A 20 0.11 -10.86 10.15
N HIS A 21 -0.68 -10.32 9.24
CA HIS A 21 -1.70 -11.08 8.50
C HIS A 21 -1.24 -11.50 7.09
N THR A 22 0.04 -11.33 6.78
CA THR A 22 0.62 -11.75 5.50
C THR A 22 2.06 -12.22 5.71
N THR A 23 2.51 -13.15 4.86
CA THR A 23 3.92 -13.55 4.77
C THR A 23 4.69 -12.77 3.70
N GLY A 24 3.99 -11.99 2.87
CA GLY A 24 4.58 -11.09 1.88
C GLY A 24 4.88 -9.69 2.44
N GLY A 25 5.46 -8.83 1.60
CA GLY A 25 5.73 -7.44 1.97
C GLY A 25 4.44 -6.67 2.30
N CYS A 26 4.44 -5.97 3.44
CA CYS A 26 3.35 -5.11 3.88
C CYS A 26 3.90 -3.74 4.30
N ALA A 27 3.68 -2.73 3.47
CA ALA A 27 4.03 -1.34 3.77
C ALA A 27 2.81 -0.58 4.28
N ILE A 28 3.00 0.31 5.25
CA ILE A 28 1.99 1.24 5.75
C ILE A 28 2.24 2.60 5.10
N HIS A 29 1.20 3.19 4.52
CA HIS A 29 1.23 4.55 3.99
C HIS A 29 0.13 5.38 4.64
N THR A 30 0.54 6.39 5.40
CA THR A 30 -0.37 7.29 6.10
C THR A 30 -0.67 8.50 5.23
N VAL A 31 -1.95 8.85 5.13
CA VAL A 31 -2.46 10.00 4.38
C VAL A 31 -3.04 11.00 5.38
N GLU A 32 -2.92 12.28 5.08
CA GLU A 32 -3.56 13.34 5.87
C GLU A 32 -5.09 13.16 5.82
N GLY A 33 -5.73 13.11 6.98
CA GLY A 33 -7.19 13.05 7.10
C GLY A 33 -7.69 12.00 8.09
N GLY A 34 -9.01 12.05 8.32
CA GLY A 34 -9.71 11.10 9.16
C GLY A 34 -10.07 9.81 8.44
N HIS A 35 -11.14 9.16 8.88
CA HIS A 35 -11.59 7.86 8.34
C HIS A 35 -11.78 7.85 6.81
N PHE A 36 -12.20 8.98 6.24
CA PHE A 36 -12.42 9.16 4.81
C PHE A 36 -11.26 9.90 4.09
N PHE A 37 -10.02 9.74 4.55
CA PHE A 37 -8.82 10.40 3.99
C PHE A 37 -8.72 10.28 2.45
N PHE A 38 -9.18 9.18 1.87
CA PHE A 38 -9.15 8.94 0.42
C PHE A 38 -10.15 9.79 -0.38
N HIS A 39 -11.16 10.38 0.26
CA HIS A 39 -12.01 11.39 -0.37
C HIS A 39 -11.34 12.78 -0.35
N ALA A 40 -10.51 13.06 0.65
CA ALA A 40 -9.80 14.34 0.77
C ALA A 40 -8.70 14.48 -0.29
N ASP A 41 -7.94 13.40 -0.55
CA ASP A 41 -6.92 13.39 -1.61
C ASP A 41 -6.92 12.08 -2.40
N ARG A 42 -7.93 11.95 -3.28
CA ARG A 42 -8.07 10.80 -4.17
C ARG A 42 -6.89 10.65 -5.14
N ALA A 43 -6.30 11.76 -5.57
CA ALA A 43 -5.21 11.74 -6.53
C ALA A 43 -3.94 11.14 -5.93
N ALA A 44 -3.57 11.56 -4.70
CA ALA A 44 -2.42 10.99 -3.99
C ALA A 44 -2.59 9.49 -3.73
N VAL A 45 -3.79 9.06 -3.31
CA VAL A 45 -4.09 7.64 -3.07
C VAL A 45 -3.92 6.82 -4.35
N LEU A 46 -4.47 7.28 -5.49
CA LEU A 46 -4.32 6.59 -6.76
C LEU A 46 -2.88 6.57 -7.27
N ALA A 47 -2.13 7.65 -7.06
CA ALA A 47 -0.70 7.71 -7.40
C ALA A 47 0.10 6.67 -6.60
N HIS A 48 -0.17 6.54 -5.31
CA HIS A 48 0.48 5.54 -4.45
C HIS A 48 0.20 4.10 -4.90
N PHE A 49 -1.05 3.79 -5.24
CA PHE A 49 -1.40 2.47 -5.79
C PHE A 49 -0.70 2.20 -7.11
N THR A 50 -0.67 3.18 -8.01
CA THR A 50 -0.03 3.05 -9.33
C THR A 50 1.47 2.79 -9.20
N ASP A 51 2.16 3.53 -8.32
CA ASP A 51 3.58 3.33 -8.05
C ASP A 51 3.86 1.94 -7.45
N THR A 52 3.04 1.51 -6.48
CA THR A 52 3.18 0.20 -5.85
C THR A 52 3.03 -0.94 -6.88
N LEU A 53 2.01 -0.87 -7.73
CA LEU A 53 1.78 -1.87 -8.79
C LEU A 53 2.91 -1.88 -9.83
N ARG A 54 3.45 -0.71 -10.17
CA ARG A 54 4.60 -0.59 -11.09
C ARG A 54 5.84 -1.28 -10.52
N LYS A 55 6.15 -1.07 -9.24
CA LYS A 55 7.29 -1.69 -8.55
C LYS A 55 7.17 -3.22 -8.51
N LEU A 56 5.99 -3.74 -8.17
CA LEU A 56 5.72 -5.18 -8.16
C LEU A 56 5.83 -5.80 -9.56
N SER A 57 5.34 -5.09 -10.58
CA SER A 57 5.42 -5.54 -11.98
C SER A 57 6.86 -5.55 -12.51
N ALA A 58 7.71 -4.62 -12.06
CA ALA A 58 9.13 -4.64 -12.40
C ALA A 58 9.85 -5.84 -11.76
N GLY A 59 9.66 -6.06 -10.46
CA GLY A 59 10.28 -7.19 -9.76
C GLY A 59 9.83 -8.58 -10.25
N THR A 60 8.60 -8.68 -10.79
CA THR A 60 8.09 -9.94 -11.38
C THR A 60 8.71 -10.23 -12.76
N ARG A 61 9.08 -9.19 -13.52
CA ARG A 61 9.71 -9.35 -14.84
C ARG A 61 11.15 -9.86 -14.75
N ASP A 62 11.85 -9.50 -13.68
CA ASP A 62 13.23 -9.96 -13.43
C ASP A 62 13.31 -11.44 -12.99
N GLY A 63 12.18 -12.04 -12.60
CA GLY A 63 12.10 -13.42 -12.11
C GLY A 63 11.65 -14.48 -13.12
N LYS A 64 11.37 -14.12 -14.39
CA LYS A 64 10.95 -15.11 -15.41
C LYS A 64 12.20 -15.75 -16.05
N PRO A 65 12.45 -17.06 -15.89
CA PRO A 65 13.51 -17.71 -16.65
C PRO A 65 13.19 -17.67 -18.16
N PRO A 66 14.19 -17.54 -19.04
CA PRO A 66 13.94 -17.56 -20.48
C PRO A 66 13.33 -18.90 -20.86
N HIS A 67 12.24 -18.88 -21.63
CA HIS A 67 11.71 -20.07 -22.26
C HIS A 67 12.72 -20.53 -23.30
N THR A 68 13.52 -21.56 -22.96
CA THR A 68 14.25 -22.35 -23.93
C THR A 68 13.24 -23.21 -24.69
N GLY A 69 13.14 -22.98 -25.99
CA GLY A 69 12.46 -23.85 -26.94
C GLY A 69 13.32 -25.05 -27.33
#